data_AF-A0A3D5PR55-F1
#
_entry.id   AF-A0A3D5PR55-F1
#
_cell.length_a   1.000
_cell.length_b   1.000
_cell.length_c   1.000
_cell.angle_alpha   90.00
_cell.angle_beta   90.00
_cell.angle_gamma   90.00
#
_symmetry.space_group_name_H-M   'P 1'
#
loop_
_entity.id
_entity.type
_entity.pdbx_description
1 polymer ?
#
loop_
_entity_poly.entity_id
_entity_poly.type
_entity_poly.pdbx_seq_one_letter_code
_entity_poly.pdbx_strand_id
1 'polypeptide(L)'
;ADVRWASCNIFSTQDHAAAAIAAGGTPVFAIKGQSLEEHWDYLDKSFMFPEGANMILDDGGDATLYILLGARMEAGEDVLAVPTSEEEEVIKKQIQKRIAETPGWFAKVKADIKGVSEETTTGVHRLYELQRDGQLPFPAINVNDSVTKSKFDNKYGCKESLVDGIRR
;
A
#
# COMPACT_ATOMS: atom_id res chain seq x y z
N ALA A 1 -7.80 -7.30 15.57
CA ALA A 1 -7.25 -7.86 14.31
C ALA A 1 -5.81 -8.25 14.59
N ASP A 2 -5.29 -9.27 13.91
CA ASP A 2 -3.84 -9.44 13.77
C ASP A 2 -3.37 -8.51 12.64
N VAL A 3 -2.31 -7.74 12.87
CA VAL A 3 -1.97 -6.58 12.05
C VAL A 3 -0.46 -6.55 11.80
N ARG A 4 -0.09 -6.14 10.59
CA ARG A 4 1.27 -5.80 10.18
C ARG A 4 1.19 -4.50 9.39
N TRP A 5 2.15 -3.60 9.57
CA TRP A 5 2.04 -2.24 9.05
C TRP A 5 3.29 -1.80 8.31
N ALA A 6 3.10 -1.07 7.21
CA ALA A 6 4.14 -0.32 6.52
C ALA A 6 3.64 1.11 6.24
N SER A 7 4.56 2.07 6.08
CA SER A 7 4.18 3.43 5.70
C SER A 7 3.89 3.53 4.20
N CYS A 8 2.89 4.32 3.81
CA CYS A 8 2.59 4.67 2.42
C CYS A 8 3.48 5.79 1.84
N ASN A 9 4.40 6.37 2.65
CA ASN A 9 5.33 7.39 2.17
C ASN A 9 6.68 7.33 2.89
N ILE A 10 7.74 7.55 2.13
CA ILE A 10 9.13 7.47 2.60
C ILE A 10 9.50 8.50 3.67
N PHE A 11 8.77 9.60 3.82
CA PHE A 11 9.09 10.68 4.77
C PHE A 11 8.02 10.91 5.85
N SER A 12 6.88 10.23 5.78
CA SER A 12 5.74 10.49 6.66
C SER A 12 5.86 9.82 8.03
N THR A 13 6.68 8.77 8.15
CA THR A 13 6.86 8.04 9.40
C THR A 13 7.28 8.96 10.54
N GLN A 14 6.67 8.76 11.71
CA GLN A 14 7.19 9.28 12.98
C GLN A 14 7.86 8.12 13.72
N ASP A 15 9.20 8.11 13.76
CA ASP A 15 9.95 6.93 14.24
C ASP A 15 9.61 6.53 15.68
N HIS A 16 9.32 7.51 16.55
CA HIS A 16 8.89 7.25 17.92
C HIS A 16 7.50 6.60 18.00
N ALA A 17 6.59 6.92 17.06
CA ALA A 17 5.30 6.24 16.95
C ALA A 17 5.50 4.80 16.44
N ALA A 18 6.31 4.60 15.39
CA ALA A 18 6.65 3.27 14.88
C ALA A 18 7.26 2.39 15.99
N ALA A 19 8.21 2.93 16.76
CA ALA A 19 8.82 2.25 17.89
C ALA A 19 7.80 1.89 18.99
N ALA A 20 6.89 2.79 19.34
CA ALA A 20 5.86 2.53 20.35
C ALA A 20 4.90 1.42 19.91
N ILE A 21 4.46 1.41 18.65
CA ILE A 21 3.60 0.35 18.10
C ILE A 21 4.34 -0.99 18.06
N ALA A 22 5.61 -0.99 17.63
CA ALA A 22 6.45 -2.19 17.63
C ALA A 22 6.68 -2.76 19.04
N ALA A 23 6.93 -1.90 20.03
CA ALA A 23 7.04 -2.30 21.44
C ALA A 23 5.74 -2.91 22.00
N GLY A 24 4.59 -2.54 21.43
CA GLY A 24 3.29 -3.15 21.71
C GLY A 24 3.09 -4.53 21.06
N GLY A 25 4.06 -5.02 20.28
CA GLY A 25 4.04 -6.36 19.66
C GLY A 25 3.46 -6.41 18.25
N THR A 26 3.03 -5.27 17.68
CA THR A 26 2.57 -5.22 16.28
C THR A 26 3.79 -5.06 15.35
N PRO A 27 4.00 -5.92 14.34
CA PRO A 27 5.06 -5.74 13.36
C PRO A 27 4.87 -4.45 12.55
N VAL A 28 5.88 -3.56 12.60
CA VAL A 28 5.91 -2.29 11.86
C VAL A 28 7.19 -2.22 11.03
N PHE A 29 7.04 -1.89 9.74
CA PHE A 29 8.10 -1.74 8.76
C PHE A 29 8.04 -0.32 8.20
N ALA A 30 8.52 0.64 8.99
CA ALA A 30 8.46 2.05 8.62
C ALA A 30 9.56 2.83 9.33
N ILE A 31 10.36 3.57 8.57
CA ILE A 31 11.41 4.46 9.07
C ILE A 31 11.32 5.78 8.29
N LYS A 32 11.46 6.91 8.99
CA LYS A 32 11.47 8.21 8.33
C LYS A 32 12.73 8.38 7.48
N GLY A 33 12.55 8.67 6.19
CA GLY A 33 13.64 8.80 5.24
C GLY A 33 14.14 7.46 4.69
N GLN A 34 13.34 6.39 4.81
CA GLN A 34 13.62 5.12 4.14
C GLN A 34 13.76 5.31 2.63
N SER A 35 14.60 4.51 1.97
CA SER A 35 14.74 4.55 0.51
C SER A 35 13.48 3.99 -0.18
N LEU A 36 13.36 4.21 -1.50
CA LEU A 36 12.29 3.56 -2.29
C LEU A 36 12.40 2.03 -2.25
N GLU A 37 13.62 1.49 -2.19
CA GLU A 37 13.86 0.04 -2.12
C GLU A 37 13.40 -0.52 -0.77
N GLU A 38 13.71 0.19 0.31
CA GLU A 38 13.20 -0.13 1.64
C GLU A 38 11.67 -0.02 1.68
N HIS A 39 11.09 1.00 1.06
CA HIS A 39 9.64 1.17 1.01
C HIS A 39 8.90 -0.03 0.43
N TRP A 40 9.31 -0.49 -0.76
CA TRP A 40 8.67 -1.65 -1.39
C TRP A 40 8.99 -2.96 -0.66
N ASP A 41 10.19 -3.12 -0.09
CA ASP A 41 10.53 -4.28 0.76
C ASP A 41 9.72 -4.30 2.07
N TYR A 42 9.46 -3.15 2.67
CA TYR A 42 8.67 -3.01 3.89
C TYR A 42 7.18 -3.28 3.62
N LEU A 43 6.66 -2.77 2.50
CA LEU A 43 5.30 -3.06 2.04
C LEU A 43 5.13 -4.56 1.79
N ASP A 44 6.08 -5.23 1.13
CA ASP A 44 6.09 -6.68 0.97
C ASP A 44 6.07 -7.42 2.32
N LYS A 45 6.93 -7.03 3.27
CA LYS A 45 6.96 -7.60 4.64
C LYS A 45 5.65 -7.43 5.41
N SER A 46 4.88 -6.39 5.11
CA SER A 46 3.55 -6.18 5.72
C SER A 46 2.55 -7.28 5.35
N PHE A 47 2.72 -7.97 4.22
CA PHE A 47 1.88 -9.11 3.83
C PHE A 47 2.32 -10.46 4.42
N MET A 48 3.47 -10.54 5.09
CA MET A 48 4.07 -11.79 5.58
C MET A 48 3.47 -12.28 6.90
N PHE A 49 2.17 -12.55 6.89
CA PHE A 49 1.47 -13.23 7.97
C PHE A 49 1.71 -14.75 7.90
N PRO A 50 1.84 -15.45 9.04
CA PRO A 50 1.95 -16.91 9.05
C PRO A 50 0.80 -17.63 8.33
N GLU A 51 -0.42 -17.11 8.45
CA GLU A 51 -1.63 -17.67 7.83
C GLU A 51 -2.06 -16.95 6.54
N GLY A 52 -1.33 -15.91 6.13
CA GLY A 52 -1.68 -15.04 5.00
C GLY A 52 -2.57 -13.85 5.39
N ALA A 53 -2.42 -12.73 4.65
CA ALA A 53 -3.27 -11.56 4.81
C ALA A 53 -4.65 -11.81 4.17
N ASN A 54 -5.71 -11.28 4.77
CA ASN A 54 -7.07 -11.42 4.25
C ASN A 54 -7.82 -10.09 4.08
N MET A 55 -7.22 -8.96 4.46
CA MET A 55 -7.76 -7.61 4.33
C MET A 55 -6.62 -6.65 4.01
N ILE A 56 -6.93 -5.61 3.26
CA ILE A 56 -6.01 -4.48 3.03
C ILE A 56 -6.66 -3.21 3.60
N LEU A 57 -5.89 -2.44 4.37
CA LEU A 57 -6.21 -1.06 4.72
C LEU A 57 -5.17 -0.20 4.01
N ASP A 58 -5.60 0.59 3.05
CA ASP A 58 -4.74 1.24 2.07
C ASP A 58 -4.91 2.76 2.10
N ASP A 59 -3.81 3.47 1.86
CA ASP A 59 -3.74 4.91 1.73
C ASP A 59 -2.85 5.22 0.52
N GLY A 60 -3.48 5.59 -0.59
CA GLY A 60 -2.83 5.86 -1.86
C GLY A 60 -2.90 4.69 -2.84
N GLY A 61 -3.18 3.48 -2.36
CA GLY A 61 -3.44 2.30 -3.18
C GLY A 61 -2.22 1.45 -3.50
N ASP A 62 -1.07 1.69 -2.86
CA ASP A 62 0.19 1.00 -3.19
C ASP A 62 0.17 -0.47 -2.75
N ALA A 63 -0.48 -0.80 -1.63
CA ALA A 63 -0.60 -2.17 -1.17
C ALA A 63 -1.47 -3.00 -2.13
N THR A 64 -2.59 -2.41 -2.57
CA THR A 64 -3.47 -2.99 -3.59
C THR A 64 -2.74 -3.13 -4.92
N LEU A 65 -2.03 -2.09 -5.36
CA LEU A 65 -1.27 -2.07 -6.60
C LEU A 65 -0.21 -3.18 -6.61
N TYR A 66 0.55 -3.32 -5.52
CA TYR A 66 1.60 -4.33 -5.38
C TYR A 66 1.07 -5.75 -5.61
N ILE A 67 -0.05 -6.09 -4.96
CA ILE A 67 -0.66 -7.42 -5.08
C ILE A 67 -1.20 -7.67 -6.50
N LEU A 68 -1.89 -6.70 -7.09
CA LEU A 68 -2.51 -6.87 -8.40
C LEU A 68 -1.47 -6.88 -9.53
N LEU A 69 -0.47 -6.00 -9.51
CA LEU A 69 0.63 -6.01 -10.49
C LEU A 69 1.45 -7.29 -10.37
N GLY A 70 1.82 -7.70 -9.15
CA GLY A 70 2.57 -8.92 -8.94
C GLY A 70 1.82 -10.16 -9.45
N ALA A 71 0.51 -10.27 -9.19
CA ALA A 71 -0.28 -11.39 -9.67
C ALA A 71 -0.42 -11.43 -11.20
N ARG A 72 -0.44 -10.26 -11.87
CA ARG A 72 -0.46 -10.16 -13.34
C ARG A 72 0.90 -10.54 -13.94
N MET A 73 2.00 -10.09 -13.34
CA MET A 73 3.34 -10.50 -13.72
C MET A 73 3.56 -12.01 -13.52
N GLU A 74 3.06 -12.60 -12.42
CA GLU A 74 3.08 -14.05 -12.21
C GLU A 74 2.26 -14.82 -13.26
N ALA A 75 1.16 -14.23 -13.74
CA ALA A 75 0.34 -14.78 -14.81
C ALA A 75 0.97 -14.63 -16.22
N GLY A 76 2.14 -14.01 -16.32
CA GLY A 76 2.88 -13.81 -17.57
C GLY A 76 2.53 -12.53 -18.32
N GLU A 77 1.78 -11.60 -17.71
CA GLU A 77 1.55 -10.28 -18.31
C GLU A 77 2.77 -9.37 -18.14
N ASP A 78 3.11 -8.62 -19.19
CA ASP A 78 4.22 -7.65 -19.16
C ASP A 78 3.76 -6.24 -18.76
N VAL A 79 3.21 -6.13 -17.55
CA VAL A 79 2.53 -4.91 -17.06
C VAL A 79 3.47 -3.77 -16.67
N LEU A 80 4.77 -4.06 -16.51
CA LEU A 80 5.82 -3.10 -16.20
C LEU A 80 6.99 -3.23 -17.18
N ALA A 81 6.71 -3.51 -18.46
CA ALA A 81 7.72 -3.74 -19.50
C ALA A 81 8.81 -2.65 -19.50
N VAL A 82 8.38 -1.40 -19.54
CA VAL A 82 9.24 -0.20 -19.54
C VAL A 82 8.81 0.69 -18.38
N PRO A 83 9.53 0.66 -17.24
CA PRO A 83 9.30 1.61 -16.15
C PRO A 83 9.46 3.05 -16.64
N THR A 84 8.60 3.93 -16.16
CA THR A 84 8.56 5.36 -16.52
C THR A 84 9.04 6.27 -15.40
N SER A 85 9.30 5.72 -14.21
CA SER A 85 9.80 6.42 -13.03
C SER A 85 10.74 5.52 -12.22
N GLU A 86 11.54 6.15 -11.34
CA GLU A 86 12.39 5.44 -10.38
C GLU A 86 11.55 4.51 -9.47
N GLU A 87 10.38 4.96 -9.04
CA GLU A 87 9.46 4.17 -8.22
C GLU A 87 8.96 2.92 -8.96
N GLU A 88 8.62 3.05 -10.25
CA GLU A 88 8.24 1.91 -11.10
C GLU A 88 9.40 0.93 -11.33
N GLU A 89 10.64 1.42 -11.41
CA GLU A 89 11.81 0.55 -11.49
C GLU A 89 11.97 -0.28 -10.21
N VAL A 90 11.79 0.34 -9.05
CA VAL A 90 11.98 -0.31 -7.77
C VAL A 90 10.86 -1.31 -7.46
N ILE A 91 9.58 -0.95 -7.67
CA ILE A 91 8.47 -1.89 -7.47
C ILE A 91 8.61 -3.11 -8.41
N LYS A 92 9.02 -2.90 -9.67
CA LYS A 92 9.27 -3.99 -10.62
C LYS A 92 10.32 -4.95 -10.08
N LYS A 93 11.44 -4.43 -9.58
CA LYS A 93 12.52 -5.24 -8.97
C LYS A 93 12.02 -5.99 -7.74
N GLN A 94 11.24 -5.33 -6.87
CA GLN A 94 10.69 -5.98 -5.67
C GLN A 94 9.69 -7.09 -6.02
N ILE A 95 8.81 -6.88 -7.01
CA ILE A 95 7.90 -7.93 -7.50
C ILE A 95 8.70 -9.11 -8.03
N GLN A 96 9.68 -8.87 -8.90
CA GLN A 96 10.53 -9.94 -9.46
C GLN A 96 11.27 -10.72 -8.38
N LYS A 97 11.80 -10.03 -7.35
CA LYS A 97 12.41 -10.63 -6.17
C LYS A 97 11.41 -11.56 -5.45
N ARG A 98 10.21 -11.08 -5.13
CA ARG A 98 9.18 -11.89 -4.45
C ARG A 98 8.74 -13.10 -5.27
N ILE A 99 8.53 -12.94 -6.59
CA ILE A 99 8.21 -14.06 -7.49
C ILE A 99 9.32 -15.12 -7.46
N ALA A 100 10.59 -14.70 -7.51
CA ALA A 100 11.72 -15.62 -7.47
C ALA A 100 11.87 -16.34 -6.13
N GLU A 101 11.62 -15.63 -5.01
CA GLU A 101 11.68 -16.19 -3.67
C GLU A 101 10.53 -17.15 -3.38
N THR A 102 9.32 -16.86 -3.86
CA THR A 102 8.11 -17.63 -3.55
C THR A 102 7.14 -17.60 -4.74
N PRO A 103 7.36 -18.43 -5.78
CA PRO A 103 6.50 -18.45 -6.95
C PRO A 103 5.03 -18.76 -6.61
N GLY A 104 4.09 -18.00 -7.16
CA GLY A 104 2.66 -18.15 -6.94
C GLY A 104 2.15 -17.45 -5.67
N TRP A 105 3.02 -16.72 -4.98
CA TRP A 105 2.67 -15.99 -3.76
C TRP A 105 1.65 -14.89 -4.03
N PHE A 106 1.83 -14.10 -5.10
CA PHE A 106 0.90 -13.01 -5.40
C PHE A 106 -0.48 -13.55 -5.79
N ALA A 107 -0.53 -14.59 -6.61
CA ALA A 107 -1.78 -15.25 -6.98
C ALA A 107 -2.54 -15.76 -5.74
N LYS A 108 -1.83 -16.38 -4.78
CA LYS A 108 -2.41 -16.84 -3.52
C LYS A 108 -2.93 -15.68 -2.68
N VAL A 109 -2.09 -14.66 -2.40
CA VAL A 109 -2.50 -13.51 -1.58
C VAL A 109 -3.69 -12.80 -2.21
N LYS A 110 -3.68 -12.55 -3.51
CA LYS A 110 -4.81 -11.95 -4.24
C LYS A 110 -6.13 -12.71 -4.02
N ALA A 111 -6.08 -14.05 -3.99
CA ALA A 111 -7.26 -14.89 -3.76
C ALA A 111 -7.73 -14.87 -2.30
N ASP A 112 -6.82 -14.68 -1.34
CA ASP A 112 -7.10 -14.66 0.09
C ASP A 112 -7.66 -13.29 0.57
N ILE A 113 -7.39 -12.19 -0.15
CA ILE A 113 -7.93 -10.86 0.16
C ILE A 113 -9.46 -10.84 0.01
N LYS A 114 -10.14 -10.50 1.09
CA LYS A 114 -11.61 -10.37 1.17
C LYS A 114 -12.11 -8.97 0.86
N GLY A 115 -11.24 -7.97 0.93
CA GLY A 115 -11.55 -6.61 0.53
C GLY A 115 -10.48 -5.61 0.94
N VAL A 116 -10.63 -4.38 0.42
CA VAL A 116 -9.79 -3.22 0.73
C VAL A 116 -10.64 -2.05 1.20
N SER A 117 -10.14 -1.27 2.17
CA SER A 117 -10.64 0.07 2.46
C SER A 117 -9.58 1.10 2.08
N GLU A 118 -9.94 2.06 1.23
CA GLU A 118 -9.01 3.05 0.70
C GLU A 118 -9.39 4.46 1.16
N GLU A 119 -8.40 5.18 1.69
CA GLU A 119 -8.60 6.43 2.40
C GLU A 119 -8.40 7.69 1.55
N THR A 120 -7.61 7.65 0.47
CA THR A 120 -7.30 8.87 -0.30
C THR A 120 -7.97 8.95 -1.65
N THR A 121 -8.14 10.17 -2.13
CA THR A 121 -8.66 10.43 -3.48
C THR A 121 -7.86 9.71 -4.56
N THR A 122 -6.52 9.67 -4.45
CA THR A 122 -5.65 9.01 -5.42
C THR A 122 -5.89 7.51 -5.47
N GLY A 123 -5.87 6.83 -4.32
CA GLY A 123 -6.14 5.39 -4.28
C GLY A 123 -7.56 5.06 -4.72
N VAL A 124 -8.55 5.89 -4.36
CA VAL A 124 -9.94 5.73 -4.82
C VAL A 124 -10.05 5.82 -6.34
N HIS A 125 -9.34 6.76 -6.99
CA HIS A 125 -9.30 6.83 -8.45
C HIS A 125 -8.72 5.55 -9.07
N ARG A 126 -7.62 5.03 -8.53
CA ARG A 126 -7.03 3.75 -8.97
C ARG A 126 -8.04 2.61 -8.84
N LEU A 127 -8.80 2.54 -7.74
CA LEU A 127 -9.84 1.53 -7.54
C LEU A 127 -10.98 1.64 -8.56
N TYR A 128 -11.43 2.85 -8.89
CA TYR A 128 -12.44 3.06 -9.92
C TYR A 128 -11.95 2.66 -11.32
N GLU A 129 -10.68 2.91 -11.65
CA GLU A 129 -10.07 2.45 -12.90
C GLU A 129 -10.05 0.93 -12.97
N LEU A 130 -9.57 0.26 -11.92
CA LEU A 130 -9.59 -1.20 -11.81
C LEU A 130 -11.01 -1.77 -11.92
N GLN A 131 -12.00 -1.13 -11.29
CA GLN A 131 -13.40 -1.55 -11.37
C GLN A 131 -13.95 -1.39 -12.79
N ARG A 132 -13.73 -0.23 -13.43
CA ARG A 132 -14.15 0.06 -14.80
C ARG A 132 -13.58 -0.97 -15.78
N ASP A 133 -12.32 -1.36 -15.56
CA ASP A 133 -11.59 -2.24 -16.46
C ASP A 133 -11.81 -3.74 -16.12
N GLY A 134 -12.66 -4.05 -15.13
CA GLY A 134 -12.96 -5.42 -14.71
C GLY A 134 -11.79 -6.13 -14.01
N GLN A 135 -10.83 -5.37 -13.48
CA GLN A 135 -9.58 -5.85 -12.89
C GLN A 135 -9.58 -5.83 -11.35
N LEU A 136 -10.66 -5.39 -10.70
CA LEU A 136 -10.79 -5.39 -9.24
C LEU A 136 -11.41 -6.72 -8.75
N PRO A 137 -10.64 -7.63 -8.13
CA PRO A 137 -11.10 -9.00 -7.86
C PRO A 137 -11.83 -9.17 -6.51
N PHE A 138 -11.82 -8.14 -5.66
CA PHE A 138 -12.42 -8.15 -4.32
C PHE A 138 -13.17 -6.82 -4.06
N PRO A 139 -14.14 -6.77 -3.15
CA PRO A 139 -14.86 -5.53 -2.83
C PRO A 139 -13.90 -4.47 -2.27
N ALA A 140 -14.14 -3.22 -2.66
CA ALA A 140 -13.41 -2.06 -2.17
C ALA A 140 -14.37 -1.05 -1.55
N ILE A 141 -13.98 -0.50 -0.40
CA ILE A 141 -14.71 0.58 0.28
C ILE A 141 -13.95 1.88 0.05
N ASN A 142 -14.59 2.80 -0.66
CA ASN A 142 -14.16 4.20 -0.74
C ASN A 142 -14.47 4.90 0.59
N VAL A 143 -13.46 5.01 1.46
CA VAL A 143 -13.57 5.70 2.75
C VAL A 143 -13.46 7.21 2.55
N ASN A 144 -12.64 7.63 1.57
CA ASN A 144 -12.35 9.03 1.28
C ASN A 144 -13.62 9.87 1.12
N ASP A 145 -14.60 9.38 0.35
CA ASP A 145 -15.80 10.13 -0.01
C ASP A 145 -16.91 10.08 1.05
N SER A 146 -16.67 9.43 2.19
CA SER A 146 -17.52 9.63 3.35
C SER A 146 -17.50 11.12 3.76
N VAL A 147 -18.65 11.65 4.19
CA VAL A 147 -18.77 13.07 4.56
C VAL A 147 -17.81 13.43 5.69
N THR A 148 -17.68 12.54 6.67
CA THR A 148 -16.82 12.72 7.84
C THR A 148 -15.33 12.56 7.53
N LYS A 149 -14.96 12.08 6.33
CA LYS A 149 -13.57 12.04 5.86
C LYS A 149 -13.31 13.23 4.93
N SER A 150 -13.85 13.22 3.71
CA SER A 150 -13.58 14.23 2.68
C SER A 150 -13.80 15.68 3.12
N LYS A 151 -14.82 15.95 3.94
CA LYS A 151 -15.14 17.33 4.38
C LYS A 151 -14.41 17.74 5.65
N PHE A 152 -13.74 16.81 6.33
CA PHE A 152 -12.98 17.09 7.54
C PHE A 152 -11.48 16.93 7.32
N ASP A 153 -11.02 15.72 7.08
CA ASP A 153 -9.60 15.39 6.93
C ASP A 153 -8.94 16.23 5.82
N ASN A 154 -9.41 16.08 4.58
CA ASN A 154 -8.79 16.73 3.42
C ASN A 154 -8.86 18.27 3.50
N LYS A 155 -9.84 18.83 4.23
CA LYS A 155 -10.09 20.27 4.31
C LYS A 155 -9.47 20.91 5.55
N TYR A 156 -9.89 20.46 6.72
CA TYR A 156 -9.45 21.01 8.00
C TYR A 156 -8.09 20.45 8.40
N GLY A 157 -7.78 19.19 8.09
CA GLY A 157 -6.45 18.61 8.31
C GLY A 157 -5.37 19.41 7.58
N CYS A 158 -5.50 19.58 6.26
CA CYS A 158 -4.56 20.40 5.48
C CYS A 158 -4.52 21.86 5.91
N LYS A 159 -5.64 22.44 6.38
CA LYS A 159 -5.66 23.82 6.90
C LYS A 159 -4.70 23.97 8.10
N GLU A 160 -4.65 22.97 8.98
CA GLU A 160 -3.78 22.99 10.15
C GLU A 160 -2.33 22.57 9.80
N SER A 161 -2.16 21.51 9.00
CA SER A 161 -0.84 20.89 8.78
C SER A 161 0.00 21.51 7.65
N LEU A 162 -0.62 22.18 6.66
CA LEU A 162 0.13 22.76 5.54
C LEU A 162 1.11 23.85 6.00
N VAL A 163 0.62 24.81 6.77
CA VAL A 163 1.46 25.92 7.25
C VAL A 163 2.46 25.42 8.30
N ASP A 164 2.11 24.39 9.06
CA ASP A 164 3.03 23.74 9.99
C ASP A 164 4.23 23.11 9.23
N GLY A 165 3.96 22.36 8.16
CA GLY A 165 4.99 21.74 7.33
C GLY A 165 5.92 22.72 6.62
N ILE A 166 5.42 23.89 6.19
CA ILE A 166 6.26 24.95 5.56
C ILE A 166 7.18 25.61 6.59
N ARG A 167 6.78 25.66 7.86
CA ARG A 167 7.48 26.43 8.91
C ARG A 167 8.57 25.66 9.65
N ARG A 168 8.55 24.32 9.62
CA ARG A 168 9.52 23.46 10.31
C ARG A 168 10.64 23.02 9.36
#